data_AF-A0A4Y2NC29-F1
#
_entry.id   AF-A0A4Y2NC29-F1
#
_cell.length_a   1.000
_cell.length_b   1.000
_cell.length_c   1.000
_cell.angle_alpha   90.00
_cell.angle_beta   90.00
_cell.angle_gamma   90.00
#
_symmetry.space_group_name_H-M   'P 1'
#
loop_
_entity.id
_entity.type
_entity.pdbx_description
1 polymer ?
#
loop_
_entity_poly.entity_id
_entity_poly.type
_entity_poly.pdbx_seq_one_letter_code
_entity_poly.pdbx_strand_id
1 'polypeptide(L)'
;MNLPCDIQSTIPDDEVYLVLWYKDEIAMPIYSLDARRGKLGQARHASSEELTGRSFFSAKEHPAVLQIDRISLDDEGIYRCRVDFKKARTRHSAILVTVVGK
;
A
#
# COMPACT_ATOMS: atom_id res chain seq x y z
N MET A 1 -2.72 10.20 -7.81
CA MET A 1 -1.68 10.46 -6.80
C MET A 1 -0.97 9.15 -6.51
N ASN A 2 0.35 9.17 -6.31
CA ASN A 2 1.16 7.97 -6.10
C ASN A 2 1.77 8.01 -4.69
N LEU A 3 1.39 7.06 -3.85
CA LEU A 3 1.87 6.95 -2.47
C LEU A 3 2.96 5.86 -2.40
N PRO A 4 4.24 6.21 -2.17
CA PRO A 4 5.33 5.25 -2.18
C PRO A 4 5.30 4.32 -0.96
N CYS A 5 5.62 3.05 -1.19
CA CYS A 5 5.88 2.06 -0.17
C CYS A 5 7.05 1.16 -0.58
N ASP A 6 8.07 1.14 0.27
CA ASP A 6 9.28 0.36 0.03
C ASP A 6 9.05 -1.11 0.40
N ILE A 7 8.94 -1.95 -0.64
CA ILE A 7 8.78 -3.39 -0.56
C ILE A 7 10.09 -4.18 -0.80
N GLN A 8 11.25 -3.52 -0.78
CA GLN A 8 12.53 -4.20 -0.97
C GLN A 8 13.04 -4.80 0.35
N SER A 9 13.17 -6.12 0.41
CA SER A 9 13.78 -6.79 1.55
C SER A 9 15.30 -6.57 1.57
N THR A 10 15.86 -6.46 2.77
CA THR A 10 17.32 -6.47 2.98
C THR A 10 17.91 -7.87 3.03
N ILE A 11 17.06 -8.91 3.04
CA ILE A 11 17.48 -10.32 3.04
C ILE A 11 17.45 -10.86 1.60
N PRO A 12 18.54 -11.50 1.12
CA PRO A 12 18.56 -12.16 -0.18
C PRO A 12 17.46 -13.23 -0.32
N ASP A 13 16.84 -13.29 -1.50
CA ASP A 13 15.76 -14.23 -1.84
C ASP A 13 14.60 -14.23 -0.83
N ASP A 14 14.34 -13.09 -0.21
CA ASP A 14 13.15 -12.88 0.60
C ASP A 14 12.01 -12.36 -0.28
N GLU A 15 10.79 -12.73 0.11
CA GLU A 15 9.60 -12.42 -0.66
C GLU A 15 8.66 -11.56 0.18
N VAL A 16 8.03 -10.60 -0.48
CA VAL A 16 6.91 -9.84 0.08
C VAL A 16 5.76 -10.82 0.34
N TYR A 17 5.27 -10.84 1.58
CA TYR A 17 4.23 -11.75 2.03
C TYR A 17 2.85 -11.06 2.06
N LEU A 18 2.81 -9.80 2.54
CA LEU A 18 1.58 -9.02 2.65
C LEU A 18 1.91 -7.52 2.63
N VAL A 19 1.15 -6.72 1.88
CA VAL A 19 1.20 -5.26 1.94
C VAL A 19 -0.17 -4.76 2.38
N LEU A 20 -0.20 -3.93 3.42
CA LEU A 20 -1.41 -3.31 3.96
C LEU A 20 -1.24 -1.81 3.96
N TRP A 21 -2.27 -1.09 3.51
CA TRP A 21 -2.37 0.34 3.65
C TRP A 21 -3.49 0.70 4.60
N TYR A 22 -3.23 1.69 5.44
CA TYR A 22 -4.20 2.28 6.37
C TYR A 22 -4.26 3.79 6.15
N LYS A 23 -5.37 4.40 6.53
CA LYS A 23 -5.55 5.85 6.55
C LYS A 23 -5.95 6.29 7.96
N ASP A 24 -5.30 7.33 8.45
CA ASP A 24 -5.55 7.96 9.75
C ASP A 24 -5.58 6.95 10.90
N GLU A 25 -6.63 6.94 11.72
CA GLU A 25 -6.84 5.99 12.83
C GLU A 25 -7.73 4.80 12.46
N ILE A 26 -8.01 4.60 11.16
CA ILE A 26 -8.83 3.47 10.70
C ILE A 26 -8.07 2.17 10.97
N ALA A 27 -8.67 1.31 11.78
CA ALA A 27 -8.07 0.04 12.20
C ALA A 27 -8.02 -1.01 11.08
N MET A 28 -8.96 -0.94 10.13
CA MET A 28 -9.01 -1.83 8.97
C MET A 28 -8.17 -1.27 7.81
N PRO A 29 -7.49 -2.14 7.04
CA PRO A 29 -6.73 -1.66 5.89
C PRO A 29 -7.65 -1.13 4.79
N ILE A 30 -7.32 0.05 4.25
CA ILE A 30 -8.00 0.66 3.09
C ILE A 30 -7.57 0.03 1.76
N TYR A 31 -6.41 -0.64 1.75
CA TYR A 31 -5.94 -1.43 0.62
C TYR A 31 -5.09 -2.60 1.12
N SER A 32 -5.16 -3.73 0.44
CA SER A 32 -4.32 -4.89 0.71
C SER A 32 -3.83 -5.56 -0.58
N LEU A 33 -2.60 -6.05 -0.53
CA LEU A 33 -2.02 -6.98 -1.49
C LEU A 33 -1.56 -8.21 -0.69
N ASP A 34 -2.19 -9.35 -0.95
CA ASP A 34 -1.97 -10.61 -0.26
C ASP A 34 -1.26 -11.61 -1.18
N ALA A 35 0.05 -11.78 -0.96
CA ALA A 35 0.91 -12.71 -1.70
C ALA A 35 1.14 -14.02 -0.95
N ARG A 36 0.42 -14.28 0.16
CA ARG A 36 0.68 -15.44 1.03
C ARG A 36 0.44 -16.77 0.32
N ARG A 37 -0.39 -16.77 -0.73
CA ARG A 37 -0.74 -17.94 -1.54
C ARG A 37 -0.17 -17.86 -2.97
N GLY A 38 1.09 -17.46 -3.13
CA GLY A 38 1.74 -17.49 -4.44
C GLY A 38 2.93 -16.55 -4.54
N LYS A 39 3.22 -16.14 -5.78
CA LYS A 39 4.22 -15.09 -6.07
C LYS A 39 3.56 -13.72 -6.03
N LEU A 40 4.37 -12.68 -5.80
CA LEU A 40 3.92 -11.30 -5.74
C LEU A 40 3.06 -10.86 -6.94
N GLY A 41 3.42 -11.29 -8.16
CA GLY A 41 2.66 -10.96 -9.38
C GLY A 41 1.29 -11.64 -9.52
N GLN A 42 0.94 -12.56 -8.60
CA GLN A 42 -0.36 -13.25 -8.54
C GLN A 42 -1.10 -12.94 -7.24
N ALA A 43 -0.62 -11.94 -6.50
CA ALA A 43 -1.22 -11.57 -5.23
C ALA A 43 -2.69 -11.17 -5.40
N ARG A 44 -3.48 -11.40 -4.36
CA ARG A 44 -4.87 -10.94 -4.33
C ARG A 44 -4.91 -9.52 -3.82
N HIS A 45 -5.70 -8.69 -4.47
CA HIS A 45 -5.88 -7.29 -4.09
C HIS A 45 -7.29 -7.08 -3.55
N ALA A 46 -7.42 -6.22 -2.55
CA ALA A 46 -8.70 -5.73 -2.06
C ALA A 46 -8.56 -4.28 -1.58
N SER A 47 -9.60 -3.48 -1.78
CA SER A 47 -9.70 -2.08 -1.35
C SER A 47 -10.94 -1.86 -0.51
N SER A 48 -10.95 -0.81 0.31
CA SER A 48 -12.18 -0.34 0.95
C SER A 48 -13.18 0.18 -0.09
N GLU A 49 -14.42 0.40 0.33
CA GLU A 49 -15.48 0.91 -0.53
C GLU A 49 -15.10 2.27 -1.13
N GLU A 50 -14.51 3.16 -0.33
CA GLU A 50 -14.11 4.51 -0.73
C GLU A 50 -13.02 4.52 -1.80
N LEU A 51 -12.19 3.47 -1.87
CA LEU A 51 -11.09 3.33 -2.81
C LEU A 51 -11.40 2.38 -3.98
N THR A 52 -12.56 1.74 -3.97
CA THR A 52 -12.94 0.76 -4.99
C THR A 52 -13.06 1.41 -6.37
N GLY A 53 -12.39 0.82 -7.36
CA GLY A 53 -12.40 1.31 -8.74
C GLY A 53 -11.62 2.61 -8.98
N ARG A 54 -10.86 3.09 -7.97
CA ARG A 54 -9.95 4.23 -8.11
C ARG A 54 -8.59 4.03 -7.46
N SER A 55 -8.31 2.84 -6.93
CA SER A 55 -7.03 2.51 -6.33
C SER A 55 -6.40 1.26 -6.95
N PHE A 56 -5.08 1.30 -7.10
CA PHE A 56 -4.30 0.18 -7.60
C PHE A 56 -2.89 0.20 -7.01
N PHE A 57 -2.37 -0.96 -6.61
CA PHE A 57 -1.00 -1.08 -6.13
C PHE A 57 -0.09 -1.63 -7.22
N SER A 58 0.93 -0.86 -7.60
CA SER A 58 1.97 -1.30 -8.53
C SER A 58 3.22 -1.72 -7.77
N ALA A 59 3.47 -3.02 -7.73
CA ALA A 59 4.70 -3.62 -7.20
C ALA A 59 5.88 -3.56 -8.18
N LYS A 60 5.68 -3.03 -9.39
CA LYS A 60 6.72 -2.93 -10.43
C LYS A 60 7.50 -1.62 -10.36
N GLU A 61 6.91 -0.59 -9.77
CA GLU A 61 7.57 0.70 -9.55
C GLU A 61 8.64 0.57 -8.46
N HIS A 62 9.64 1.47 -8.49
CA HIS A 62 10.75 1.50 -7.54
C HIS A 62 10.88 2.92 -6.94
N PRO A 63 10.33 3.17 -5.72
CA PRO A 63 9.62 2.22 -4.85
C PRO A 63 8.23 1.84 -5.39
N ALA A 64 7.66 0.75 -4.88
CA ALA A 64 6.29 0.37 -5.21
C ALA A 64 5.31 1.45 -4.76
N VAL A 65 4.16 1.57 -5.43
CA VAL A 65 3.21 2.67 -5.18
C VAL A 65 1.78 2.19 -5.03
N LEU A 66 1.05 2.76 -4.08
CA LEU A 66 -0.41 2.79 -4.11
C LEU A 66 -0.82 4.01 -4.93
N GLN A 67 -1.38 3.76 -6.10
CA GLN A 67 -2.00 4.78 -6.93
C GLN A 67 -3.45 4.99 -6.47
N ILE A 68 -3.83 6.25 -6.29
CA ILE A 68 -5.20 6.68 -6.04
C ILE A 68 -5.57 7.72 -7.09
N ASP A 69 -6.56 7.41 -7.92
CA ASP A 69 -7.10 8.28 -8.95
C ASP A 69 -8.29 9.09 -8.42
N ARG A 70 -8.67 10.16 -9.13
CA ARG A 70 -9.80 11.03 -8.79
C ARG A 70 -9.74 11.49 -7.32
N ILE A 71 -8.67 12.19 -6.98
CA ILE A 71 -8.42 12.70 -5.61
C ILE A 71 -9.48 13.73 -5.20
N SER A 72 -9.99 13.61 -3.98
CA SER A 72 -10.87 14.58 -3.32
C SER A 72 -10.28 15.07 -1.99
N LEU A 73 -10.93 16.03 -1.35
CA LEU A 73 -10.53 16.50 -0.02
C LEU A 73 -10.60 15.40 1.05
N ASP A 74 -11.46 14.39 0.87
CA ASP A 74 -11.57 13.25 1.81
C ASP A 74 -10.35 12.31 1.77
N ASP A 75 -9.52 12.43 0.73
CA ASP A 75 -8.24 11.73 0.62
C ASP A 75 -7.11 12.43 1.40
N GLU A 76 -7.35 13.59 2.01
CA GLU A 76 -6.40 14.18 2.95
C GLU A 76 -6.27 13.30 4.19
N GLY A 77 -5.03 13.14 4.69
CA GLY A 77 -4.77 12.34 5.90
C GLY A 77 -3.40 11.67 5.91
N ILE A 78 -3.16 10.88 6.95
CA ILE A 78 -1.93 10.12 7.11
C ILE A 78 -2.13 8.71 6.55
N TYR A 79 -1.37 8.37 5.53
CA TYR A 79 -1.36 7.04 4.93
C TYR A 79 -0.20 6.23 5.47
N ARG A 80 -0.50 5.05 6.01
CA ARG A 80 0.47 4.14 6.62
C ARG A 80 0.59 2.89 5.78
N CYS A 81 1.77 2.61 5.23
CA CYS A 81 2.06 1.33 4.59
C CYS A 81 2.69 0.38 5.63
N ARG A 82 2.24 -0.87 5.63
CA ARG A 82 2.87 -1.99 6.33
C ARG A 82 3.25 -3.05 5.30
N VAL A 83 4.49 -3.49 5.33
CA VAL A 83 4.99 -4.58 4.49
C VAL A 83 5.48 -5.70 5.38
N ASP A 84 4.84 -6.86 5.27
CA ASP A 84 5.33 -8.09 5.89
C ASP A 84 6.13 -8.88 4.84
N PHE A 85 7.29 -9.35 5.25
CA PHE A 85 8.15 -10.22 4.44
C PHE A 85 8.12 -11.64 5.00
N LYS A 86 8.54 -12.63 4.21
CA LYS A 86 8.64 -14.01 4.70
C LYS A 86 9.76 -14.18 5.72
N LYS A 87 10.89 -13.49 5.56
CA LYS A 87 12.08 -13.62 6.41
C LYS A 87 12.41 -12.34 7.16
N ALA A 88 12.40 -11.19 6.48
CA ALA A 88 12.76 -9.92 7.09
C ALA A 88 11.69 -9.45 8.07
N ARG A 89 12.08 -8.50 8.94
CA ARG A 89 11.11 -7.85 9.85
C ARG A 89 10.10 -7.04 9.05
N THR A 90 8.88 -6.96 9.58
CA THR A 90 7.86 -6.05 9.07
C THR A 90 8.39 -4.62 9.00
N ARG A 91 8.10 -3.95 7.88
CA ARG A 91 8.42 -2.54 7.66
C ARG A 91 7.16 -1.70 7.70
N HIS A 92 7.28 -0.52 8.29
CA HIS A 92 6.23 0.50 8.30
C HIS A 92 6.74 1.80 7.71
N SER A 93 5.91 2.48 6.92
CA SER A 93 6.13 3.86 6.49
C SER A 93 4.83 4.66 6.65
N ALA A 94 4.97 5.97 6.80
CA ALA A 94 3.83 6.88 6.91
C ALA A 94 4.08 8.13 6.07
N ILE A 95 3.03 8.63 5.42
CA ILE A 95 3.07 9.80 4.54
C ILE A 95 1.85 10.67 4.86
N LEU A 96 2.09 11.95 5.10
CA LEU A 96 1.03 12.94 5.18
C LEU A 96 0.63 13.36 3.75
N VAL A 97 -0.63 13.19 3.42
CA VAL A 97 -1.24 13.69 2.19
C VAL A 97 -2.02 14.94 2.55
N THR A 98 -1.77 16.04 1.84
CA THR A 98 -2.54 17.28 1.91
C THR A 98 -3.15 17.55 0.55
N VAL A 99 -4.43 17.87 0.48
CA VAL A 99 -5.14 18.13 -0.78
C VAL A 99 -5.49 19.62 -0.85
N VAL A 100 -4.81 20.35 -1.74
CA VAL A 100 -5.07 21.77 -1.93
C VAL A 100 -6.27 21.93 -2.87
N GLY A 101 -7.41 22.36 -2.32
CA GLY A 101 -8.56 22.80 -3.12
C GLY A 101 -8.20 24.01 -3.99
N LYS A 102 -8.85 24.14 -5.15
CA LYS A 102 -8.78 25.38 -5.94
C LYS A 102 -9.55 26.50 -5.28
#